data_AF-A0A4Q3S226-F1
#
_entry.id   AF-A0A4Q3S226-F1
#
_cell.length_a   1.000
_cell.length_b   1.000
_cell.length_c   1.000
_cell.angle_alpha   90.00
_cell.angle_beta   90.00
_cell.angle_gamma   90.00
#
_symmetry.space_group_name_H-M   'P 1'
#
loop_
_entity.id
_entity.type
_entity.pdbx_description
1 polymer ?
#
loop_
_entity_poly.entity_id
_entity_poly.type
_entity_poly.pdbx_seq_one_letter_code
_entity_poly.pdbx_strand_id
1 'polypeptide(L)'
;MEPPMTAPTSLEAGLRCRCPRCGEGPLFAGFLTMAPSCESCGLDFSFADPADGPAFFAMTGVGILVIAVWAWWAVVASPPIWLQILLVFPALIAGCLAVLRPVKAWIVAEQYIHKAEQGRFASLGVHGEGGFAIDRRKAAER
;
A
#
# COMPACT_ATOMS: atom_id res chain seq x y z
N MET A 1 1.99 -12.28 27.12
CA MET A 1 3.07 -11.89 26.19
C MET A 1 3.01 -10.38 26.05
N GLU A 2 3.68 -9.67 26.96
CA GLU A 2 3.68 -8.20 27.00
C GLU A 2 4.32 -7.61 25.72
N PRO A 3 3.72 -6.57 25.12
CA PRO A 3 4.35 -5.82 24.04
C PRO A 3 5.61 -5.11 24.55
N PRO A 4 6.68 -4.96 23.74
CA PRO A 4 7.84 -4.16 24.12
C PRO A 4 7.40 -2.71 24.41
N MET A 5 7.98 -2.10 25.46
CA MET A 5 7.53 -0.83 26.06
C MET A 5 7.65 0.43 25.16
N THR A 6 8.07 0.30 23.90
CA THR A 6 8.14 1.40 22.94
C THR A 6 7.70 0.92 21.55
N ALA A 7 6.38 0.83 21.33
CA ALA A 7 5.86 0.68 19.98
C ALA A 7 6.16 1.97 19.19
N PRO A 8 6.80 1.90 18.01
CA PRO A 8 7.03 3.08 17.18
C PRO A 8 5.69 3.65 16.70
N THR A 9 5.69 4.96 16.39
CA THR A 9 4.53 5.55 15.69
C THR A 9 4.37 4.92 14.30
N SER A 10 3.16 4.90 13.73
CA SER A 10 2.93 4.36 12.37
C SER A 10 3.84 5.02 11.33
N LEU A 11 4.04 6.33 11.50
CA LEU A 11 4.89 7.16 10.66
C LEU A 11 6.37 6.78 10.76
N GLU A 12 6.86 6.53 11.98
CA GLU A 12 8.23 6.09 12.22
C GLU A 12 8.47 4.66 11.71
N ALA A 13 7.54 3.74 11.96
CA ALA A 13 7.60 2.37 11.45
C ALA A 13 7.58 2.35 9.92
N GLY A 14 6.74 3.19 9.29
CA GLY A 14 6.67 3.37 7.85
C GLY A 14 7.95 3.96 7.25
N LEU A 15 8.43 5.08 7.78
CA LEU A 15 9.63 5.75 7.27
C LEU A 15 10.90 4.89 7.42
N ARG A 16 11.01 4.14 8.53
CA ARG A 16 12.14 3.23 8.78
C ARG A 16 11.96 1.86 8.14
N CYS A 17 10.79 1.56 7.56
CA CYS A 17 10.44 0.25 7.01
C CYS A 17 10.64 -0.90 8.02
N ARG A 18 10.23 -0.68 9.27
CA ARG A 18 10.38 -1.61 10.39
C ARG A 18 9.03 -2.16 10.87
N CYS A 19 9.08 -3.25 11.64
CA CYS A 19 7.92 -3.90 12.22
C CYS A 19 7.10 -2.91 13.07
N PRO A 20 5.78 -2.79 12.86
CA PRO A 20 4.93 -1.84 13.61
C PRO A 20 4.73 -2.22 15.08
N ARG A 21 5.04 -3.48 15.46
CA ARG A 21 4.91 -3.95 16.85
C ARG A 21 6.16 -3.73 17.69
N CYS A 22 7.35 -4.01 17.14
CA CYS A 22 8.61 -3.93 17.89
C CYS A 22 9.59 -2.86 17.40
N GLY A 23 9.42 -2.30 16.20
CA GLY A 23 10.31 -1.29 15.64
C GLY A 23 11.70 -1.76 15.21
N GLU A 24 12.07 -3.02 15.49
CA GLU A 24 13.42 -3.54 15.24
C GLU A 24 13.52 -4.43 14.00
N GLY A 25 12.54 -5.32 13.76
CA GLY A 25 12.58 -6.24 12.62
C GLY A 25 12.34 -5.53 11.28
N PRO A 26 13.06 -5.88 10.20
CA PRO A 26 12.76 -5.36 8.86
C PRO A 26 11.39 -5.86 8.39
N LEU A 27 10.60 -4.98 7.79
CA LEU A 27 9.28 -5.35 7.24
C LEU A 27 9.39 -6.04 5.87
N PHE A 28 10.45 -5.72 5.12
CA PHE A 28 10.70 -6.26 3.79
C PHE A 28 11.90 -7.20 3.80
N ALA A 29 11.76 -8.37 3.18
CA ALA A 29 12.85 -9.33 2.98
C ALA A 29 13.68 -9.04 1.73
N GLY A 30 13.19 -8.21 0.82
CA GLY A 30 13.87 -7.83 -0.41
C GLY A 30 13.61 -6.37 -0.80
N PHE A 31 13.55 -6.10 -2.11
CA PHE A 31 13.31 -4.73 -2.56
C PHE A 31 11.90 -4.25 -2.24
N LEU A 32 10.88 -5.00 -2.66
CA LEU A 32 9.46 -4.67 -2.44
C LEU A 32 8.66 -5.86 -1.85
N THR A 33 9.33 -6.98 -1.62
CA THR A 33 8.76 -8.22 -1.09
C THR A 33 8.62 -8.14 0.43
N MET A 34 7.40 -8.31 0.94
CA MET A 34 7.16 -8.39 2.37
C MET A 34 7.73 -9.70 2.93
N ALA A 35 8.29 -9.62 4.13
CA ALA A 35 8.62 -10.81 4.89
C ALA A 35 7.34 -11.52 5.34
N PRO A 36 7.33 -12.86 5.51
CA PRO A 36 6.17 -13.57 6.04
C PRO A 36 5.95 -13.25 7.53
N SER A 37 7.01 -13.07 8.31
CA SER A 37 6.94 -12.76 9.73
C SER A 37 8.11 -11.91 10.19
N CYS A 38 7.94 -11.19 11.29
CA CYS A 38 9.01 -10.45 11.95
C CYS A 38 9.98 -11.38 12.68
N GLU A 39 11.29 -11.26 12.44
CA GLU A 39 12.34 -12.07 13.08
C GLU A 39 12.52 -11.76 14.58
N SER A 40 12.20 -10.53 15.02
CA SER A 40 12.39 -10.09 16.41
C SER A 40 11.18 -10.42 17.30
N CYS A 41 9.95 -10.14 16.84
CA CYS A 41 8.75 -10.31 17.66
C CYS A 41 7.79 -11.41 17.19
N GLY A 42 8.09 -12.09 16.08
CA GLY A 42 7.26 -13.17 15.54
C GLY A 42 5.89 -12.74 15.01
N LEU A 43 5.68 -11.44 14.74
CA LEU A 43 4.43 -10.96 14.14
C LEU A 43 4.29 -11.51 12.72
N ASP A 44 3.23 -12.23 12.44
CA ASP A 44 2.85 -12.66 11.08
C ASP A 44 2.33 -11.45 10.29
N PHE A 45 2.88 -11.21 9.10
CA PHE A 45 2.49 -10.09 8.22
C PHE A 45 1.38 -10.46 7.22
N SER A 46 0.87 -11.68 7.27
CA SER A 46 -0.21 -12.17 6.37
C SER A 46 -1.51 -11.35 6.44
N PHE A 47 -1.76 -10.61 7.51
CA PHE A 47 -2.92 -9.73 7.66
C PHE A 47 -2.88 -8.52 6.72
N ALA A 48 -1.69 -8.11 6.29
CA ALA A 48 -1.50 -6.91 5.50
C ALA A 48 -1.47 -7.27 4.02
N ASP A 49 -2.61 -7.13 3.36
CA ASP A 49 -2.67 -7.09 1.89
C ASP A 49 -2.44 -5.64 1.46
N PRO A 50 -1.23 -5.28 0.98
CA PRO A 50 -0.94 -3.92 0.58
C PRO A 50 -1.72 -3.63 -0.70
N ALA A 51 -2.89 -3.01 -0.58
CA ALA A 51 -3.66 -2.56 -1.73
C ALA A 51 -2.76 -1.75 -2.69
N ASP A 52 -3.00 -1.85 -4.00
CA ASP A 52 -2.25 -1.09 -5.02
C ASP A 52 -2.60 0.41 -5.05
N GLY A 53 -3.65 0.84 -4.34
CA GLY A 53 -4.09 2.24 -4.27
C GLY A 53 -2.99 3.22 -3.85
N PRO A 54 -2.27 2.98 -2.75
CA PRO A 54 -1.12 3.78 -2.32
C PRO A 54 -0.03 3.98 -3.40
N ALA A 55 0.22 2.98 -4.23
CA ALA A 55 1.23 3.08 -5.28
C ALA A 55 0.80 4.13 -6.32
N PHE A 56 -0.46 4.16 -6.73
CA PHE A 56 -0.99 5.16 -7.66
C PHE A 56 -0.80 6.59 -7.14
N PHE A 57 -1.14 6.84 -5.88
CA PHE A 57 -0.99 8.17 -5.28
C PHE A 57 0.47 8.59 -5.11
N ALA A 58 1.33 7.66 -4.67
CA ALA A 58 2.76 7.89 -4.56
C ALA A 58 3.40 8.25 -5.91
N MET A 59 3.10 7.47 -6.95
CA MET A 59 3.65 7.67 -8.30
C MET A 59 3.16 8.98 -8.92
N THR A 60 1.87 9.32 -8.75
CA THR A 60 1.30 10.57 -9.25
C THR A 60 1.94 11.78 -8.57
N GLY A 61 2.10 11.75 -7.24
CA GLY A 61 2.75 12.83 -6.49
C GLY A 61 4.20 13.06 -6.91
N VAL A 62 4.98 11.98 -7.05
CA VAL A 62 6.36 12.05 -7.54
C VAL A 62 6.40 12.60 -8.97
N GLY A 63 5.51 12.13 -9.85
CA GLY A 63 5.44 12.59 -11.24
C GLY A 63 5.18 14.10 -11.35
N ILE A 64 4.21 14.61 -10.60
CA ILE A 64 3.90 16.06 -10.56
C ILE A 64 5.12 16.85 -10.09
N LEU A 65 5.77 16.42 -9.01
CA LEU A 65 6.93 17.10 -8.45
C LEU A 65 8.10 17.13 -9.45
N VAL A 66 8.44 15.99 -10.04
CA VAL A 66 9.55 15.86 -10.99
C VAL A 66 9.29 16.69 -12.24
N ILE A 67 8.07 16.65 -12.79
CA ILE A 67 7.69 17.43 -13.98
C ILE A 67 7.71 18.94 -13.67
N ALA A 68 7.23 19.36 -12.50
CA ALA A 68 7.26 20.77 -12.11
C ALA A 68 8.70 21.31 -12.00
N VAL A 69 9.59 20.55 -11.35
CA VAL A 69 11.02 20.90 -11.25
C VAL A 69 11.69 20.91 -12.63
N TRP A 70 11.39 19.91 -13.47
CA TRP A 70 11.91 19.85 -14.83
C TRP A 70 11.42 21.04 -15.67
N ALA A 71 10.12 21.37 -15.62
CA ALA A 71 9.55 22.48 -16.37
C ALA A 71 10.19 23.81 -15.96
N TRP A 72 10.36 24.05 -14.65
CA TRP A 72 11.08 25.22 -14.15
C TRP A 72 12.51 25.29 -14.70
N TRP A 73 13.26 24.18 -14.59
CA TRP A 73 14.64 24.10 -15.06
C TRP A 73 14.76 24.25 -16.58
N ALA A 74 13.81 23.71 -17.34
CA ALA A 74 13.75 23.82 -18.79
C ALA A 74 13.56 25.29 -19.23
N VAL A 75 12.74 26.06 -18.52
CA VAL A 75 12.51 27.49 -18.81
C VAL A 75 13.73 28.34 -18.46
N VAL A 76 14.35 28.12 -17.30
CA VAL A 76 15.45 28.97 -16.81
C VAL A 76 16.76 28.70 -17.54
N ALA A 77 17.11 27.42 -17.72
CA ALA A 77 18.46 27.03 -18.18
C ALA A 77 18.51 26.59 -19.65
N SER A 78 17.36 26.37 -20.30
CA SER A 78 17.27 25.86 -21.69
C SER A 78 18.29 24.74 -22.01
N PRO A 79 18.40 23.69 -21.16
CA PRO A 79 19.46 22.69 -21.28
C PRO A 79 19.25 21.80 -22.52
N PRO A 80 20.32 21.20 -23.06
CA PRO A 80 20.19 20.28 -24.19
C PRO A 80 19.38 19.04 -23.81
N ILE A 81 18.60 18.52 -24.76
CA ILE A 81 17.60 17.45 -24.55
C ILE A 81 18.22 16.19 -23.93
N TRP A 82 19.45 15.82 -24.31
CA TRP A 82 20.12 14.63 -23.77
C TRP A 82 20.35 14.73 -22.25
N LEU A 83 20.70 15.92 -21.75
CA LEU A 83 20.93 16.17 -20.34
C LEU A 83 19.62 16.09 -19.56
N GLN A 84 18.52 16.56 -20.16
CA GLN A 84 17.19 16.46 -19.57
C GLN A 84 16.77 15.01 -19.40
N ILE A 85 16.90 14.19 -20.44
CA ILE A 85 16.57 12.76 -20.37
C ILE A 85 17.44 12.07 -19.32
N LEU A 86 18.75 12.33 -19.32
CA LEU A 86 19.69 11.72 -18.38
C LEU A 86 19.42 12.11 -16.92
N LEU A 87 18.87 13.29 -16.64
CA LEU A 87 18.59 13.73 -15.27
C LEU A 87 17.19 13.32 -14.83
N VAL A 88 16.19 13.53 -15.68
CA VAL A 88 14.77 13.35 -15.35
C VAL A 88 14.40 11.88 -15.23
N PHE A 89 14.87 11.02 -16.15
CA PHE A 89 14.51 9.60 -16.09
C PHE A 89 15.04 8.93 -14.82
N PRO A 90 16.33 9.04 -14.46
CA PRO A 90 16.83 8.50 -13.20
C PRO A 90 16.19 9.15 -11.99
N ALA A 91 15.94 10.48 -12.01
CA ALA A 91 15.27 11.16 -10.91
C ALA A 91 13.83 10.64 -10.70
N LEU A 92 13.09 10.39 -11.78
CA LEU A 92 11.75 9.81 -11.73
C LEU A 92 11.80 8.39 -11.16
N ILE A 93 12.66 7.53 -11.70
CA ILE A 93 12.81 6.14 -11.22
C ILE A 93 13.21 6.12 -9.75
N ALA A 94 14.24 6.89 -9.38
CA ALA A 94 14.72 6.97 -8.00
C ALA A 94 13.63 7.52 -7.05
N GLY A 95 12.92 8.59 -7.45
CA GLY A 95 11.83 9.16 -6.68
C GLY A 95 10.69 8.17 -6.46
N CYS A 96 10.28 7.47 -7.51
CA CYS A 96 9.23 6.46 -7.45
C CYS A 96 9.60 5.31 -6.49
N LEU A 97 10.82 4.77 -6.62
CA LEU A 97 11.29 3.68 -5.77
C LEU A 97 11.49 4.13 -4.30
N ALA A 98 11.96 5.36 -4.10
CA ALA A 98 12.19 5.93 -2.77
C ALA A 98 10.90 6.18 -2.01
N VAL A 99 9.82 6.60 -2.68
CA VAL A 99 8.52 6.85 -2.04
C VAL A 99 7.70 5.56 -1.88
N LEU A 100 7.81 4.61 -2.82
CA LEU A 100 7.00 3.39 -2.80
C LEU A 100 7.25 2.53 -1.54
N ARG A 101 8.51 2.39 -1.12
CA ARG A 101 8.90 1.62 0.07
C ARG A 101 8.30 2.15 1.38
N PRO A 102 8.51 3.43 1.78
CA PRO A 102 7.99 3.96 3.03
C PRO A 102 6.46 4.07 3.02
N VAL A 103 5.84 4.40 1.87
CA VAL A 103 4.37 4.44 1.77
C VAL A 103 3.77 3.05 1.98
N LYS A 104 4.34 2.02 1.37
CA LYS A 104 3.90 0.64 1.57
C LYS A 104 4.05 0.20 3.03
N ALA A 105 5.19 0.52 3.66
CA ALA A 105 5.41 0.20 5.08
C ALA A 105 4.46 0.96 6.02
N TRP A 106 4.19 2.23 5.73
CA TRP A 106 3.24 3.04 6.48
C TRP A 106 1.87 2.39 6.47
N ILE A 107 1.34 2.05 5.29
CA ILE A 107 0.01 1.45 5.16
C ILE A 107 -0.08 0.16 5.99
N VAL A 108 0.93 -0.70 5.94
CA VAL A 108 0.96 -1.93 6.77
C VAL A 108 0.90 -1.59 8.27
N ALA A 109 1.64 -0.57 8.71
CA ALA A 109 1.58 -0.11 10.10
C ALA A 109 0.20 0.42 10.50
N GLU A 110 -0.46 1.17 9.60
CA GLU A 110 -1.83 1.66 9.81
C GLU A 110 -2.85 0.53 9.84
N GLN A 111 -2.75 -0.46 8.95
CA GLN A 111 -3.61 -1.65 8.97
C GLN A 111 -3.46 -2.41 10.30
N TYR A 112 -2.24 -2.51 10.83
CA TYR A 112 -1.96 -3.16 12.12
C TYR A 112 -2.56 -2.39 13.30
N ILE A 113 -2.36 -1.06 13.37
CA ILE A 113 -2.84 -0.24 14.49
C ILE A 113 -4.37 -0.13 14.49
N HIS A 114 -4.97 0.06 13.30
CA HIS A 114 -6.41 0.24 13.17
C HIS A 114 -7.18 -1.08 13.00
N LYS A 115 -6.49 -2.23 13.00
CA LYS A 115 -7.07 -3.56 12.80
C LYS A 115 -7.99 -3.64 11.59
N ALA A 116 -7.55 -3.03 10.49
CA ALA A 116 -8.28 -3.02 9.24
C ALA A 116 -8.09 -4.38 8.53
N GLU A 117 -8.82 -5.39 9.00
CA GLU A 117 -8.90 -6.68 8.33
C GLU A 117 -10.01 -6.68 7.27
N GLN A 118 -9.84 -7.48 6.21
CA GLN A 118 -10.90 -7.66 5.22
C GLN A 118 -12.15 -8.23 5.90
N GLY A 119 -13.29 -7.59 5.68
CA GLY A 119 -14.58 -8.06 6.20
C GLY A 119 -14.89 -9.46 5.70
N ARG A 120 -14.81 -10.46 6.58
CA ARG A 120 -15.27 -11.82 6.27
C ARG A 120 -16.79 -11.84 6.31
N PHE A 121 -17.41 -11.73 5.14
CA PHE A 121 -18.83 -11.99 5.00
C PHE A 121 -19.07 -13.49 5.07
N ALA A 122 -19.61 -13.96 6.20
CA ALA A 122 -20.24 -15.27 6.22
C ALA A 122 -21.51 -15.16 5.36
N SER A 123 -21.50 -15.77 4.18
CA SER A 123 -22.75 -16.06 3.46
C SER A 123 -23.56 -16.98 4.36
N LEU A 124 -24.50 -16.42 5.11
CA LEU A 124 -25.46 -17.18 5.91
C LEU A 124 -26.47 -17.96 5.03
N GLY A 125 -26.20 -18.14 3.73
CA GLY A 125 -26.93 -19.07 2.88
C GLY A 125 -28.45 -18.89 2.97
N VAL A 126 -28.97 -17.70 2.67
CA VAL A 126 -30.42 -17.51 2.49
C VAL A 126 -30.80 -16.76 1.22
N HIS A 127 -29.85 -16.47 0.33
CA HIS A 127 -30.16 -16.04 -1.04
C HIS A 127 -30.52 -17.26 -1.90
N GLY A 128 -31.70 -17.81 -1.63
CA GLY A 128 -32.29 -18.95 -2.33
C GLY A 128 -33.52 -19.54 -1.62
N GLU A 129 -33.62 -19.37 -0.30
CA GLU A 129 -34.73 -19.92 0.52
C GLU A 129 -35.70 -18.85 1.06
N GLY A 130 -35.61 -17.62 0.56
CA GLY A 130 -36.76 -16.72 0.60
C GLY A 130 -37.70 -17.14 -0.53
N GLY A 131 -38.91 -17.59 -0.21
CA GLY A 131 -39.98 -17.99 -1.15
C GLY A 131 -40.50 -16.89 -2.09
N PHE A 132 -39.62 -16.00 -2.56
CA PHE A 132 -39.84 -14.93 -3.53
C PHE A 132 -39.37 -15.32 -4.94
N ALA A 133 -39.17 -16.61 -5.20
CA ALA A 133 -39.15 -17.10 -6.57
C ALA A 133 -40.60 -17.16 -7.07
N ILE A 134 -41.05 -16.11 -7.79
CA ILE A 134 -42.29 -16.18 -8.55
C ILE A 134 -42.14 -17.31 -9.57
N ASP A 135 -42.75 -18.45 -9.29
CA ASP A 135 -42.90 -19.55 -10.23
C ASP A 135 -43.74 -19.05 -11.42
N ARG A 136 -43.06 -18.61 -12.48
CA ARG A 136 -43.69 -18.14 -13.72
C ARG A 136 -44.58 -19.20 -14.37
N ARG A 137 -44.45 -20.50 -14.05
CA ARG A 137 -45.36 -21.53 -14.59
C ARG A 137 -46.77 -21.38 -14.03
N LYS A 138 -46.92 -21.01 -12.74
CA LYS A 138 -48.24 -20.82 -12.11
C LYS A 138 -48.98 -19.56 -12.58
N ALA A 139 -48.28 -18.59 -13.17
CA ALA A 139 -48.89 -17.36 -13.69
C ALA A 139 -49.44 -17.51 -15.12
N ALA A 140 -49.11 -18.60 -15.83
CA ALA A 140 -49.55 -18.84 -17.21
C ALA A 140 -50.82 -19.69 -17.33
N GLU A 141 -51.32 -20.25 -16.22
CA GLU A 141 -52.48 -21.16 -16.19
C GLU A 141 -53.75 -20.54 -15.53
N ARG A 142 -53.78 -19.22 -15.34
CA ARG A 142 -54.96 -18.44 -14.91
C ARG A 142 -55.39 -17.48 -16.00
#